data_AF-Q2YFD5-F1
#
_entry.id   AF-Q2YFD5-F1
#
_cell.length_a   1.000
_cell.length_b   1.000
_cell.length_c   1.000
_cell.angle_alpha   90.00
_cell.angle_beta   90.00
_cell.angle_gamma   90.00
#
_symmetry.space_group_name_H-M   'P 1'
#
loop_
_entity.id
_entity.type
_entity.pdbx_description
1 polymer ?
#
loop_
_entity_poly.entity_id
_entity_poly.type
_entity_poly.pdbx_seq_one_letter_code
_entity_poly.pdbx_strand_id
1 'polypeptide(L)'
;TGDPLLADDHERRFFEAAWVHRYNGTYYFSYSTGDTHFLAYATGDSPWGPFTYRGRILDPVLGWTTHHSIVEFQGKWYLFYHDCELSQGVDHLRSVKVREIVYDDEGAIHLAEAQDPVQ
;
A
#
# COMPACT_ATOMS: atom_id res chain seq x y z
N THR A 1 9.17 -15.62 5.22
CA THR A 1 10.09 -16.73 4.92
C THR A 1 11.56 -16.34 4.99
N GLY A 2 11.91 -15.06 5.16
CA GLY A 2 13.33 -14.63 5.27
C GLY A 2 14.07 -14.61 3.94
N ASP A 3 13.61 -15.38 2.95
CA ASP A 3 14.12 -15.37 1.58
C ASP A 3 13.79 -14.05 0.85
N PRO A 4 14.70 -13.55 -0.02
CA PRO A 4 14.40 -12.42 -0.90
C PRO A 4 13.23 -12.70 -1.83
N LEU A 5 12.44 -11.66 -2.14
CA LEU A 5 11.47 -11.72 -3.23
C LEU A 5 12.20 -11.71 -4.57
N LEU A 6 11.80 -12.61 -5.47
CA LEU A 6 12.35 -12.67 -6.83
C LEU A 6 11.79 -11.53 -7.68
N ALA A 7 12.57 -11.06 -8.66
CA ALA A 7 12.12 -10.01 -9.57
C ALA A 7 10.87 -10.42 -10.39
N ASP A 8 10.73 -11.73 -10.67
CA ASP A 8 9.61 -12.30 -11.40
C ASP A 8 8.35 -12.51 -10.52
N ASP A 9 8.43 -12.20 -9.23
CA ASP A 9 7.29 -12.26 -8.31
C ASP A 9 6.47 -10.96 -8.37
N HIS A 10 5.80 -10.73 -9.51
CA HIS A 10 5.18 -9.44 -9.83
C HIS A 10 4.08 -9.04 -8.84
N GLU A 11 3.49 -9.97 -8.10
CA GLU A 11 2.48 -9.68 -7.09
C GLU A 11 3.05 -9.13 -5.77
N ARG A 12 4.37 -9.28 -5.55
CA ARG A 12 5.03 -8.92 -4.29
C ARG A 12 6.26 -8.05 -4.46
N ARG A 13 6.97 -8.12 -5.59
CA ARG A 13 8.21 -7.38 -5.80
C ARG A 13 7.95 -5.87 -5.94
N PHE A 14 8.86 -5.09 -5.40
CA PHE A 14 8.84 -3.64 -5.49
C PHE A 14 8.86 -3.17 -6.96
N PHE A 15 8.01 -2.19 -7.28
CA PHE A 15 8.05 -1.47 -8.56
C PHE A 15 8.31 0.02 -8.35
N GLU A 16 7.45 0.70 -7.57
CA GLU A 16 7.57 2.14 -7.28
C GLU A 16 6.85 2.55 -5.97
N ALA A 17 6.68 3.85 -5.74
CA ALA A 17 5.86 4.41 -4.65
C ALA A 17 6.31 3.99 -3.23
N ALA A 18 7.61 3.97 -3.00
CA ALA A 18 8.18 3.69 -1.68
C ALA A 18 7.66 4.69 -0.62
N TRP A 19 7.06 4.15 0.44
CA TRP A 19 6.64 4.90 1.60
C TRP A 19 7.00 4.15 2.89
N VAL A 20 7.60 4.87 3.84
CA VAL A 20 7.94 4.33 5.16
C VAL A 20 7.19 5.08 6.24
N HIS A 21 6.52 4.35 7.12
CA HIS A 21 5.99 4.89 8.38
C HIS A 21 6.35 3.96 9.53
N ARG A 22 6.16 4.43 10.77
CA ARG A 22 6.46 3.67 11.98
C ARG A 22 5.20 3.54 12.84
N TYR A 23 4.88 2.32 13.24
CA TYR A 23 3.75 2.00 14.10
C TYR A 23 4.20 1.01 15.18
N ASN A 24 3.90 1.30 16.45
CA ASN A 24 4.31 0.50 17.63
C ASN A 24 5.78 0.04 17.62
N GLY A 25 6.67 0.93 17.20
CA GLY A 25 8.12 0.67 17.17
C GLY A 25 8.62 -0.04 15.91
N THR A 26 7.75 -0.65 15.11
CA THR A 26 8.05 -1.35 13.85
C THR A 26 8.03 -0.41 12.65
N TYR A 27 8.94 -0.61 11.71
CA TYR A 27 8.96 0.11 10.43
C TYR A 27 8.15 -0.64 9.39
N TYR A 28 7.29 0.08 8.69
CA TYR A 28 6.44 -0.43 7.62
C TYR A 28 6.88 0.20 6.31
N PHE A 29 7.48 -0.61 5.44
CA PHE A 29 7.83 -0.24 4.07
C PHE A 29 6.70 -0.70 3.16
N SER A 30 6.00 0.26 2.57
CA SER A 30 4.87 0.04 1.68
C SER A 30 5.17 0.59 0.30
N TYR A 31 4.63 -0.04 -0.75
CA TYR A 31 5.02 0.24 -2.13
C TYR A 31 3.97 -0.24 -3.12
N SER A 32 4.07 0.27 -4.35
CA SER A 32 3.32 -0.22 -5.50
C SER A 32 4.05 -1.38 -6.16
N THR A 33 3.27 -2.34 -6.63
CA THR A 33 3.73 -3.51 -7.39
C THR A 33 3.72 -3.29 -8.90
N GLY A 34 3.24 -2.13 -9.37
CA GLY A 34 3.30 -1.72 -10.76
C GLY A 34 2.25 -2.43 -11.62
N ASP A 35 2.70 -3.38 -12.44
CA ASP A 35 1.88 -4.11 -13.42
C ASP A 35 0.89 -5.12 -12.82
N THR A 36 0.91 -5.32 -11.50
CA THR A 36 -0.15 -6.04 -10.76
C THR A 36 -1.01 -5.11 -9.90
N HIS A 37 -0.70 -3.81 -9.89
CA HIS A 37 -1.54 -2.71 -9.38
C HIS A 37 -1.87 -2.73 -7.88
N PHE A 38 -1.27 -3.62 -7.08
CA PHE A 38 -1.44 -3.66 -5.64
C PHE A 38 -0.59 -2.62 -4.92
N LEU A 39 -1.11 -2.12 -3.79
CA LEU A 39 -0.27 -1.58 -2.72
C LEU A 39 0.08 -2.71 -1.76
N ALA A 40 1.36 -3.03 -1.64
CA ALA A 40 1.87 -4.05 -0.73
C ALA A 40 2.67 -3.42 0.40
N TYR A 41 2.93 -4.21 1.44
CA TYR A 41 3.80 -3.78 2.52
C TYR A 41 4.63 -4.91 3.14
N ALA A 42 5.71 -4.49 3.77
CA ALA A 42 6.67 -5.30 4.46
C ALA A 42 7.09 -4.61 5.77
N THR A 43 7.46 -5.38 6.78
CA THR A 43 7.83 -4.86 8.10
C THR A 43 9.29 -5.17 8.46
N GLY A 44 9.94 -4.25 9.17
CA GLY A 44 11.31 -4.38 9.65
C GLY A 44 11.52 -3.68 11.00
N ASP A 45 12.65 -3.94 11.63
CA ASP A 45 13.05 -3.35 12.92
C ASP A 45 13.95 -2.10 12.78
N SER A 46 14.41 -1.82 11.55
CA SER A 46 15.32 -0.73 11.19
C SER A 46 14.82 0.01 9.95
N PRO A 47 15.06 1.33 9.83
CA PRO A 47 14.75 2.06 8.60
C PRO A 47 15.51 1.55 7.37
N TRP A 48 16.60 0.79 7.58
CA TRP A 48 17.43 0.21 6.52
C TRP A 48 16.99 -1.20 6.09
N GLY A 49 16.00 -1.78 6.76
CA GLY A 49 15.62 -3.17 6.58
C GLY A 49 16.62 -4.17 7.19
N PRO A 50 16.53 -5.47 6.82
CA PRO A 50 15.63 -6.02 5.80
C PRO A 50 14.15 -5.93 6.19
N PHE A 51 13.28 -5.81 5.19
CA PHE A 51 11.83 -5.83 5.38
C PHE A 51 11.25 -7.18 4.96
N THR A 52 10.41 -7.77 5.81
CA THR A 52 9.70 -9.02 5.51
C THR A 52 8.31 -8.71 4.99
N TYR A 53 7.97 -9.18 3.78
CA TYR A 53 6.64 -9.03 3.18
C TYR A 53 5.54 -9.51 4.13
N ARG A 54 4.45 -8.75 4.26
CA ARG A 54 3.33 -9.03 5.15
C ARG A 54 2.00 -9.18 4.42
N GLY A 55 1.79 -8.45 3.32
CA GLY A 55 0.53 -8.55 2.57
C GLY A 55 0.28 -7.36 1.67
N ARG A 56 -0.99 -7.23 1.27
CA ARG A 56 -1.54 -6.15 0.44
C ARG A 56 -2.38 -5.22 1.33
N ILE A 57 -2.32 -3.92 1.07
CA ILE A 57 -3.12 -2.88 1.72
C ILE A 57 -4.33 -2.53 0.85
N LEU A 58 -4.11 -2.39 -0.47
CA LEU A 58 -5.12 -1.95 -1.43
C LEU A 58 -5.03 -2.81 -2.68
N ASP A 59 -6.20 -3.27 -3.13
CA ASP A 59 -6.38 -3.96 -4.40
C ASP A 59 -6.37 -2.96 -5.58
N PRO A 60 -6.28 -3.42 -6.84
CA PRO A 60 -6.27 -2.53 -7.99
C PRO A 60 -7.42 -1.53 -7.97
N VAL A 61 -7.15 -0.33 -8.49
CA VAL A 61 -8.14 0.75 -8.64
C VAL A 61 -8.39 0.99 -10.13
N LEU A 62 -9.37 1.83 -10.48
CA LEU A 62 -9.54 2.24 -11.86
C LEU A 62 -8.35 3.12 -12.30
N GLY A 63 -7.68 2.72 -13.38
CA GLY A 63 -6.47 3.34 -13.91
C GLY A 63 -5.21 2.51 -13.65
N TRP A 64 -4.16 2.69 -14.47
CA TRP A 64 -2.97 1.83 -14.45
C TRP A 64 -2.11 2.01 -13.19
N THR A 65 -1.93 3.24 -12.71
CA THR A 65 -1.06 3.51 -11.55
C THR A 65 -1.84 3.41 -10.25
N THR A 66 -1.24 2.77 -9.24
CA THR A 66 -1.65 2.90 -7.83
C THR A 66 -0.48 3.45 -7.03
N HIS A 67 -0.67 4.54 -6.28
CA HIS A 67 0.35 5.22 -5.47
C HIS A 67 -0.28 5.70 -4.16
N HIS A 68 0.51 5.82 -3.10
CA HIS A 68 -0.03 6.18 -1.79
C HIS A 68 0.93 6.91 -0.85
N SER A 69 0.36 7.34 0.27
CA SER A 69 1.06 7.64 1.52
C SER A 69 0.20 7.21 2.71
N ILE A 70 0.86 6.98 3.85
CA ILE A 70 0.21 6.57 5.12
C ILE A 70 0.61 7.54 6.21
N VAL A 71 -0.39 8.08 6.93
CA VAL A 71 -0.18 9.07 7.98
C VAL A 71 -1.18 8.91 9.12
N GLU A 72 -0.72 9.16 10.34
CA GLU A 72 -1.58 9.29 11.52
C GLU A 72 -2.08 10.73 11.64
N PHE A 73 -3.39 10.90 11.85
CA PHE A 73 -3.99 12.18 12.15
C PHE A 73 -5.08 12.01 13.22
N GLN A 74 -4.96 12.75 14.32
CA GLN A 74 -5.91 12.72 15.45
C GLN A 74 -6.20 11.30 15.98
N GLY A 75 -5.16 10.46 16.09
CA GLY A 75 -5.25 9.10 16.64
C GLY A 75 -5.84 8.06 15.68
N LYS A 76 -6.04 8.41 14.41
CA LYS A 76 -6.48 7.51 13.34
C LYS A 76 -5.43 7.45 12.24
N TRP A 77 -5.38 6.32 11.53
CA TRP A 77 -4.44 6.11 10.44
C TRP A 77 -5.16 6.15 9.10
N TYR A 78 -4.55 6.86 8.16
CA TYR A 78 -5.14 7.11 6.85
C TYR A 78 -4.21 6.69 5.74
N LEU A 79 -4.77 5.97 4.78
CA LEU A 79 -4.19 5.70 3.48
C LEU A 79 -4.70 6.75 2.50
N PHE A 80 -3.83 7.67 2.09
CA PHE A 80 -4.10 8.52 0.93
C PHE A 80 -3.65 7.78 -0.32
N TYR A 81 -4.48 7.77 -1.34
CA TYR A 81 -4.23 7.10 -2.63
C TYR A 81 -4.89 7.89 -3.76
N HIS A 82 -4.83 7.41 -5.00
CA HIS A 82 -5.58 7.99 -6.12
C HIS A 82 -6.28 6.92 -6.93
N ASP A 83 -7.21 7.34 -7.79
CA ASP A 83 -7.71 6.56 -8.92
C ASP A 83 -8.06 7.48 -10.11
N CYS A 84 -8.67 6.90 -11.15
CA CYS A 84 -9.13 7.58 -12.35
C CYS A 84 -10.66 7.62 -12.49
N GLU A 85 -11.44 7.51 -11.41
CA GLU A 85 -12.91 7.52 -11.51
C GLU A 85 -13.46 8.83 -12.07
N LEU A 86 -12.96 9.97 -11.58
CA LEU A 86 -13.42 11.29 -12.02
C LEU A 86 -13.16 11.54 -13.52
N SER A 87 -12.10 10.93 -14.05
CA SER A 87 -11.72 11.03 -15.46
C SER A 87 -12.28 9.91 -16.32
N GLN A 88 -13.10 9.01 -15.76
CA GLN A 88 -13.65 7.84 -16.45
C GLN A 88 -12.56 6.92 -17.03
N GLY A 89 -11.48 6.70 -16.26
CA GLY A 89 -10.43 5.74 -16.60
C GLY A 89 -9.25 6.30 -17.40
N VAL A 90 -9.08 7.62 -17.51
CA VAL A 90 -7.92 8.21 -18.19
C VAL A 90 -6.70 8.18 -17.26
N ASP A 91 -5.76 7.26 -17.50
CA ASP A 91 -4.62 6.94 -16.63
C ASP A 91 -3.80 8.13 -16.12
N HIS A 92 -3.62 9.16 -16.96
CA HIS A 92 -2.80 10.33 -16.62
C HIS A 92 -3.61 11.48 -15.98
N LEU A 93 -4.92 11.31 -15.79
CA LEU A 93 -5.83 12.26 -15.14
C LEU A 93 -6.41 11.63 -13.87
N ARG A 94 -5.64 11.70 -12.79
CA ARG A 94 -5.93 11.03 -11.51
C ARG A 94 -6.55 11.98 -10.49
N SER A 95 -7.26 11.42 -9.51
CA SER A 95 -7.86 12.16 -8.39
C SER A 95 -7.54 11.48 -7.06
N VAL A 96 -7.11 12.26 -6.08
CA VAL A 96 -6.74 11.76 -4.75
C VAL A 96 -7.98 11.39 -3.94
N LYS A 97 -7.89 10.28 -3.22
CA LYS A 97 -8.88 9.75 -2.26
C LYS A 97 -8.20 9.37 -0.94
N VAL A 98 -9.01 9.05 0.06
CA VAL A 98 -8.54 8.61 1.37
C VAL A 98 -9.39 7.46 1.89
N ARG A 99 -8.77 6.50 2.57
CA ARG A 99 -9.42 5.44 3.35
C ARG A 99 -8.77 5.39 4.74
N GLU A 100 -9.56 5.05 5.76
CA GLU A 100 -9.02 4.72 7.09
C GLU A 100 -8.40 3.31 7.05
N ILE A 101 -7.24 3.14 7.68
CA ILE A 101 -6.60 1.85 7.90
C ILE A 101 -6.54 1.55 9.39
N VAL A 102 -6.53 0.28 9.73
CA VAL A 102 -6.39 -0.23 11.10
C VAL A 102 -5.27 -1.26 11.16
N TYR A 103 -4.63 -1.35 12.32
CA TYR A 103 -3.65 -2.40 12.62
C TYR A 103 -4.28 -3.40 13.56
N ASP A 104 -4.10 -4.71 13.30
CA ASP A 104 -4.48 -5.75 14.24
C ASP A 104 -3.40 -5.96 15.33
N ASP A 105 -3.66 -6.89 16.25
CA ASP A 105 -2.77 -7.20 17.38
C ASP A 105 -1.42 -7.78 16.90
N GLU A 106 -1.38 -8.35 15.70
CA GLU A 106 -0.17 -8.86 15.04
C GLU A 106 0.56 -7.79 14.20
N GLY A 107 0.04 -6.56 14.15
CA GLY A 107 0.56 -5.46 13.35
C GLY A 107 0.30 -5.63 11.85
N ALA A 108 -0.68 -6.42 11.43
CA ALA A 108 -1.12 -6.44 10.05
C ALA A 108 -2.04 -5.25 9.73
N ILE A 109 -1.95 -4.74 8.51
CA ILE A 109 -2.73 -3.58 8.05
C ILE A 109 -4.00 -4.08 7.37
N HIS A 110 -5.14 -3.48 7.75
CA HIS A 110 -6.44 -3.70 7.11
C HIS A 110 -7.09 -2.37 6.74
N LEU A 111 -7.90 -2.36 5.68
CA LEU A 111 -8.82 -1.24 5.45
C LEU A 111 -9.92 -1.29 6.52
N ALA A 112 -10.26 -0.15 7.11
CA ALA A 112 -11.37 -0.07 8.07
C ALA A 112 -12.72 -0.41 7.42
N GLU A 113 -12.85 -0.08 6.13
CA GLU A 113 -13.99 -0.41 5.28
C GLU A 113 -13.50 -1.16 4.04
N ALA A 114 -14.23 -2.19 3.63
CA ALA A 114 -13.87 -2.98 2.45
C ALA A 114 -13.73 -2.10 1.20
N GLN A 115 -12.79 -2.47 0.33
CA GLN A 115 -12.66 -1.84 -0.98
C GLN A 115 -13.82 -2.27 -1.88
N ASP A 116 -14.41 -1.30 -2.57
CA ASP A 116 -15.42 -1.58 -3.58
C ASP A 116 -14.79 -2.28 -4.79
N PRO A 117 -15.49 -3.21 -5.46
CA PRO A 117 -15.01 -3.78 -6.71
C PRO A 117 -14.73 -2.67 -7.73
N VAL A 118 -13.61 -2.76 -8.45
CA VAL A 118 -13.36 -1.86 -9.58
C VAL A 118 -14.47 -2.01 -10.60
N GLN A 119 -15.13 -0.91 -10.95
CA GLN A 119 -16.15 -0.85 -12.02
C GLN A 119 -15.51 -0.78 -13.39
#